data_AF-A0A1T4WD22-F1
#
_entry.id   AF-A0A1T4WD22-F1
#
_cell.length_a   1.000
_cell.length_b   1.000
_cell.length_c   1.000
_cell.angle_alpha   90.00
_cell.angle_beta   90.00
_cell.angle_gamma   90.00
#
_symmetry.space_group_name_H-M   'P 1'
#
loop_
_entity.id
_entity.type
_entity.pdbx_description
1 polymer ?
#
loop_
_entity_poly.entity_id
_entity_poly.type
_entity_poly.pdbx_seq_one_letter_code
_entity_poly.pdbx_strand_id
1 'polypeptide(L)'
;MGKTIRFGVSLDSDLLEKFDSLCREKSYQTRSEAIRDLIRNTLVQREWEEAEGEVAGTLTMVYDHHQSGLAQRLTEIQHEAHDVVLSSLHCHLDHYNCLEVLVLRGDAEIIKHLGQRLISTKGVKHGNLNLTTTGKGLF
;
A
#
# COMPACT_ATOMS: atom_id res chain seq x y z
N MET A 1 2.28 2.90 24.95
CA MET A 1 1.36 3.98 24.51
C MET A 1 2.08 5.31 24.69
N GLY A 2 2.37 6.00 23.59
CA GLY A 2 3.05 7.30 23.64
C GLY A 2 2.15 8.39 24.24
N LYS A 3 2.75 9.42 24.83
CA LYS A 3 2.06 10.56 25.42
C LYS A 3 1.37 11.38 24.32
N THR A 4 0.06 11.60 24.40
CA THR A 4 -0.66 12.47 23.47
C THR A 4 -0.41 13.94 23.80
N ILE A 5 -0.02 14.74 22.80
CA ILE A 5 0.24 16.18 22.92
C ILE A 5 -0.80 16.94 22.10
N ARG A 6 -1.40 17.98 22.68
CA ARG A 6 -2.35 18.86 21.99
C ARG A 6 -1.61 20.06 21.45
N PHE A 7 -1.79 20.34 20.17
CA PHE A 7 -1.30 21.55 19.50
C PHE A 7 -2.45 22.24 18.74
N GLY A 8 -2.29 23.54 18.48
CA GLY A 8 -3.23 24.34 17.70
C GLY A 8 -2.72 24.56 16.28
N VAL A 9 -3.64 24.63 15.31
CA VAL A 9 -3.36 24.91 13.89
C VAL A 9 -4.33 25.97 13.40
N SER A 10 -3.83 26.93 12.63
CA SER A 10 -4.63 27.96 11.99
C SER A 10 -4.87 27.58 10.54
N LEU A 11 -6.11 27.68 10.08
CA LEU A 11 -6.55 27.39 8.71
C LEU A 11 -7.48 28.49 8.23
N ASP A 12 -7.47 28.75 6.93
CA ASP A 12 -8.48 29.59 6.28
C ASP A 12 -9.88 28.96 6.44
N SER A 13 -10.92 29.80 6.55
CA SER A 13 -12.30 29.34 6.77
C SER A 13 -12.77 28.42 5.65
N ASP A 14 -12.46 28.75 4.40
CA ASP A 14 -12.92 28.02 3.23
C ASP A 14 -12.24 26.66 3.15
N LEU A 15 -10.97 26.60 3.59
CA LEU A 15 -10.23 25.35 3.68
C LEU A 15 -10.76 24.45 4.79
N LEU A 16 -11.13 25.02 5.94
CA LEU A 16 -11.72 24.27 7.05
C LEU A 16 -13.08 23.65 6.65
N GLU A 17 -13.92 24.40 5.92
CA GLU A 17 -15.20 23.89 5.43
C GLU A 17 -15.03 22.70 4.47
N LYS A 18 -14.08 22.79 3.54
CA LYS A 18 -13.73 21.68 2.65
C LYS A 18 -13.23 20.47 3.42
N PHE A 19 -12.40 20.70 4.44
CA PHE A 19 -11.87 19.63 5.28
C PHE A 19 -12.97 18.94 6.10
N ASP A 20 -13.94 19.69 6.63
CA ASP A 20 -15.09 19.12 7.33
C ASP A 20 -15.97 18.29 6.41
N SER A 21 -16.15 18.72 5.16
CA SER A 21 -16.86 17.94 4.14
C SER A 21 -16.17 16.59 3.90
N LEU A 22 -14.85 16.60 3.74
CA LEU A 22 -14.05 15.39 3.58
C LEU A 22 -14.14 14.48 4.82
N CYS A 23 -14.13 15.05 6.03
CA CYS A 23 -14.26 14.29 7.27
C CYS A 23 -15.58 13.52 7.32
N ARG A 24 -16.69 14.16 6.91
CA ARG A 24 -18.01 13.52 6.84
C ARG A 24 -18.05 12.41 5.80
N GLU A 25 -17.51 12.65 4.61
CA GLU A 25 -17.44 11.64 3.54
C GLU A 25 -16.66 10.39 3.98
N LYS A 26 -15.50 10.59 4.63
CA LYS A 26 -14.65 9.51 5.13
C LYS A 26 -15.08 8.94 6.49
N SER A 27 -16.22 9.37 7.03
CA SER A 27 -16.78 8.89 8.30
C SER A 27 -15.85 9.03 9.51
N TYR A 28 -15.03 10.09 9.54
CA TYR A 28 -14.17 10.38 10.70
C TYR A 28 -14.99 10.88 11.90
N GLN A 29 -14.66 10.40 13.11
CA GLN A 29 -15.39 10.80 14.33
C GLN A 29 -14.97 12.18 14.84
N THR A 30 -13.71 12.57 14.61
CA THR A 30 -13.19 13.88 15.00
C THR A 30 -12.24 14.44 13.96
N ARG A 31 -12.14 15.78 13.86
CA ARG A 31 -11.12 16.44 13.04
C ARG A 31 -9.70 16.02 13.41
N SER A 32 -9.44 15.77 14.70
CA SER A 32 -8.13 15.33 15.18
C SER A 32 -7.74 13.95 14.67
N GLU A 33 -8.70 13.05 14.45
CA GLU A 33 -8.47 11.75 13.83
C GLU A 33 -8.13 11.90 12.35
N ALA A 34 -8.93 12.66 11.62
CA ALA A 34 -8.67 12.97 10.21
C ALA A 34 -7.30 13.63 10.00
N ILE A 35 -6.94 14.61 10.83
CA ILE A 35 -5.62 15.28 10.78
C ILE A 35 -4.49 14.29 11.09
N ARG A 36 -4.66 13.42 12.09
CA ARG A 36 -3.64 12.43 12.45
C ARG A 36 -3.40 11.45 11.31
N ASP A 37 -4.46 10.99 10.66
CA ASP A 37 -4.36 10.12 9.49
C ASP A 37 -3.72 10.82 8.31
N LEU A 38 -4.06 12.09 8.07
CA LEU A 38 -3.43 12.91 7.03
C LEU A 38 -1.92 13.05 7.28
N ILE A 39 -1.53 13.41 8.50
CA ILE A 39 -0.12 13.50 8.90
C ILE A 39 0.58 12.14 8.71
N ARG A 40 -0.04 11.05 9.17
CA ARG A 40 0.55 9.71 9.02
C ARG A 40 0.72 9.33 7.56
N ASN A 41 -0.30 9.57 6.73
CA ASN A 41 -0.24 9.27 5.30
C ASN A 41 0.83 10.10 4.59
N THR A 42 0.96 11.39 4.92
CA THR A 42 2.03 12.24 4.37
C THR A 42 3.41 11.78 4.81
N LEU A 43 3.59 11.40 6.08
CA LEU A 43 4.87 10.87 6.57
C LEU A 43 5.21 9.53 5.90
N VAL A 44 4.23 8.64 5.74
CA VAL A 44 4.40 7.37 5.03
C VAL A 44 4.71 7.60 3.55
N GLN A 45 4.03 8.53 2.87
CA GLN A 45 4.31 8.86 1.48
C GLN A 45 5.73 9.44 1.31
N ARG A 46 6.16 10.30 2.24
CA ARG A 46 7.53 10.80 2.25
C ARG A 46 8.54 9.68 2.50
N GLU A 47 8.24 8.78 3.44
CA GLU A 47 9.03 7.56 3.62
C GLU A 47 9.06 6.73 2.34
N TRP A 48 8.02 6.68 1.49
CA TRP A 48 8.09 5.95 0.20
C TRP A 48 9.04 6.62 -0.80
N GLU A 49 9.01 7.95 -0.85
CA GLU A 49 9.84 8.78 -1.73
C GLU A 49 11.32 8.75 -1.30
N GLU A 50 11.58 8.72 0.01
CA GLU A 50 12.90 8.64 0.64
C GLU A 50 13.26 7.19 1.08
N ALA A 51 12.46 6.17 0.70
CA ALA A 51 12.56 4.81 1.25
C ALA A 51 13.91 4.16 0.92
N GLU A 52 14.77 4.10 1.92
CA GLU A 52 15.98 3.29 1.97
C GLU A 52 15.85 2.28 3.14
N GLY A 53 16.28 1.04 2.94
CA GLY A 53 16.24 -0.01 3.97
C GLY A 53 14.92 -0.78 4.08
N GLU A 54 14.67 -1.37 5.26
CA GLU A 54 13.62 -2.37 5.48
C GLU A 54 12.22 -1.73 5.61
N VAL A 55 11.33 -2.03 4.66
CA VAL A 55 9.93 -1.60 4.60
C VAL A 55 8.96 -2.78 4.60
N ALA A 56 7.68 -2.50 4.80
CA ALA A 56 6.59 -3.45 4.56
C ALA A 56 5.71 -2.94 3.41
N GLY A 57 4.80 -3.76 2.89
CA GLY A 57 3.88 -3.30 1.85
C GLY A 57 2.93 -4.37 1.35
N THR A 58 2.08 -3.97 0.41
CA THR A 58 1.20 -4.86 -0.33
C THR A 58 1.28 -4.59 -1.82
N LEU A 59 1.38 -5.64 -2.63
CA LEU A 59 1.17 -5.57 -4.07
C LEU A 59 -0.18 -6.20 -4.41
N THR A 60 -1.09 -5.41 -4.94
CA THR A 60 -2.39 -5.89 -5.44
C THR A 60 -2.33 -6.02 -6.95
N MET A 61 -2.76 -7.15 -7.50
CA MET A 61 -2.80 -7.42 -8.94
C MET A 61 -4.14 -7.99 -9.37
N VAL A 62 -4.54 -7.70 -10.61
CA VAL A 62 -5.65 -8.36 -11.29
C VAL A 62 -5.14 -8.93 -12.60
N TYR A 63 -5.40 -10.21 -12.84
CA TYR A 63 -4.96 -10.90 -14.06
C TYR A 63 -5.94 -11.99 -14.51
N ASP A 64 -5.78 -12.42 -15.76
CA ASP A 64 -6.57 -13.49 -16.35
C ASP A 64 -5.91 -14.86 -16.12
N HIS A 65 -6.52 -15.73 -15.31
CA HIS A 65 -5.91 -17.04 -15.02
C HIS A 65 -6.05 -18.06 -16.16
N HIS A 66 -6.88 -17.78 -17.18
CA HIS A 66 -6.95 -18.60 -18.39
C HIS A 66 -5.78 -18.32 -19.34
N GLN A 67 -5.06 -17.21 -19.14
CA GLN A 67 -3.90 -16.91 -19.94
C GLN A 67 -2.80 -17.95 -19.67
N SER A 68 -2.49 -18.74 -20.69
CA SER A 68 -1.57 -19.87 -20.60
C SER A 68 -0.22 -19.47 -20.00
N GLY A 69 0.17 -20.17 -18.94
CA GLY A 69 1.44 -20.00 -18.23
C GLY A 69 1.57 -18.75 -17.35
N LEU A 70 0.56 -17.86 -17.31
CA LEU A 70 0.66 -16.61 -16.54
C LEU A 70 0.75 -16.89 -15.03
N ALA A 71 -0.19 -17.67 -14.48
CA ALA A 71 -0.20 -17.98 -13.06
C ALA A 71 1.11 -18.64 -12.62
N GLN A 72 1.61 -19.60 -13.40
CA GLN A 72 2.89 -20.25 -13.12
C GLN A 72 4.05 -19.25 -13.13
N ARG A 73 4.12 -18.37 -14.14
CA ARG A 73 5.18 -17.35 -14.23
C ARG A 73 5.15 -16.36 -13.07
N LEU A 74 3.96 -15.94 -12.62
CA LEU A 74 3.81 -15.08 -11.45
C LEU A 74 4.32 -15.81 -10.19
N THR A 75 3.94 -17.08 -10.00
CA THR A 75 4.44 -17.90 -8.89
C THR A 75 5.97 -18.06 -8.93
N GLU A 76 6.57 -18.29 -10.11
CA GLU A 76 8.02 -18.40 -10.27
C GLU A 76 8.74 -17.11 -9.85
N ILE A 77 8.26 -15.94 -10.29
CA ILE A 77 8.82 -14.63 -9.90
C ILE A 77 8.69 -14.42 -8.38
N GLN A 78 7.55 -14.82 -7.78
CA GLN A 78 7.34 -14.75 -6.34
C GLN A 78 8.30 -15.68 -5.58
N HIS A 79 8.53 -16.90 -6.08
CA HIS A 79 9.45 -17.87 -5.48
C HIS A 79 10.90 -17.40 -5.53
N GLU A 80 11.34 -16.75 -6.61
CA GLU A 80 12.66 -16.13 -6.68
C GLU A 80 12.86 -15.06 -5.59
N ALA A 81 11.78 -14.36 -5.21
CA ALA A 81 11.77 -13.31 -4.21
C ALA A 81 11.18 -13.76 -2.85
N HIS A 82 11.29 -15.05 -2.52
CA HIS A 82 10.72 -15.63 -1.29
C HIS A 82 11.17 -14.94 0.01
N ASP A 83 12.36 -14.32 0.02
CA ASP A 83 12.88 -13.59 1.17
C ASP A 83 12.06 -12.34 1.51
N VAL A 84 11.35 -11.77 0.53
CA VAL A 84 10.56 -10.54 0.70
C VAL A 84 9.05 -10.74 0.58
N VAL A 85 8.60 -11.90 0.07
CA VAL A 85 7.18 -12.26 -0.05
C VAL A 85 6.76 -13.04 1.20
N LEU A 86 5.95 -12.42 2.07
CA LEU A 86 5.50 -13.05 3.30
C LEU A 86 4.29 -13.98 3.08
N SER A 87 3.36 -13.56 2.24
CA SER A 87 2.14 -14.32 1.94
C SER A 87 1.46 -13.78 0.68
N SER A 88 0.70 -14.64 0.00
CA SER A 88 -0.22 -14.26 -1.07
C SER A 88 -1.65 -14.59 -0.66
N LEU A 89 -2.59 -13.67 -0.94
CA LEU A 89 -4.03 -13.91 -0.91
C LEU A 89 -4.55 -13.89 -2.35
N HIS A 90 -5.22 -14.96 -2.75
CA HIS A 90 -5.81 -15.10 -4.08
C HIS A 90 -7.33 -15.22 -3.99
N CYS A 91 -8.04 -14.41 -4.76
CA CYS A 91 -9.50 -14.39 -4.86
C CYS A 91 -9.93 -14.50 -6.32
N HIS A 92 -10.81 -15.46 -6.63
CA HIS A 92 -11.49 -15.49 -7.92
C HIS A 92 -12.59 -14.41 -7.95
N LEU A 93 -12.44 -13.43 -8.84
CA LEU A 93 -13.44 -12.37 -9.03
C LEU A 93 -14.58 -12.86 -9.93
N ASP A 94 -14.24 -13.62 -10.97
CA ASP A 94 -15.17 -14.24 -11.90
C ASP A 94 -14.50 -15.43 -12.60
N HIS A 95 -15.12 -15.93 -13.69
CA HIS A 95 -14.62 -17.08 -14.43
C HIS A 95 -13.23 -16.86 -15.06
N TYR A 96 -12.81 -15.63 -15.33
CA TYR A 96 -11.54 -15.32 -16.00
C TYR A 96 -10.56 -14.59 -15.06
N ASN A 97 -11.07 -13.70 -14.20
CA ASN A 97 -10.27 -12.77 -13.44
C ASN A 97 -9.96 -13.25 -12.03
N CYS A 98 -8.70 -13.11 -11.65
CA CYS A 98 -8.23 -13.29 -10.30
C CYS A 98 -7.72 -11.97 -9.75
N LEU A 99 -7.98 -11.72 -8.47
CA LEU A 99 -7.34 -10.69 -7.67
C LEU A 99 -6.32 -11.37 -6.75
N GLU A 100 -5.09 -10.90 -6.76
CA GLU A 100 -4.03 -11.39 -5.90
C GLU A 100 -3.45 -10.23 -5.09
N VAL A 101 -3.25 -10.44 -3.78
CA VAL A 101 -2.61 -9.48 -2.89
C VAL A 101 -1.40 -10.16 -2.24
N LEU A 102 -0.21 -9.66 -2.56
CA LEU A 102 1.02 -10.07 -1.91
C LEU A 102 1.31 -9.17 -0.72
N VAL A 103 1.57 -9.76 0.44
CA VAL A 103 2.11 -9.06 1.62
C VAL A 103 3.63 -9.17 1.54
N LEU A 104 4.31 -8.03 1.58
CA LEU A 104 5.74 -7.90 1.34
C LEU A 104 6.45 -7.27 2.54
N ARG A 105 7.68 -7.70 2.81
CA ARG A 105 8.57 -7.06 3.78
C ARG A 105 10.03 -7.31 3.40
N GLY A 106 10.85 -6.27 3.41
CA GLY A 106 12.24 -6.37 3.01
C GLY A 106 12.79 -5.03 2.57
N ASP A 107 13.93 -5.06 1.88
CA ASP A 107 14.52 -3.84 1.34
C ASP A 107 13.60 -3.16 0.32
N ALA A 108 13.46 -1.84 0.43
CA ALA A 108 12.55 -1.05 -0.39
C ALA A 108 12.87 -1.14 -1.89
N GLU A 109 14.14 -1.18 -2.27
CA GLU A 109 14.57 -1.28 -3.67
C GLU A 109 14.22 -2.66 -4.24
N ILE A 110 14.47 -3.71 -3.47
CA ILE A 110 14.09 -5.09 -3.84
C ILE A 110 12.58 -5.21 -4.05
N ILE A 111 11.77 -4.68 -3.11
CA ILE A 111 10.31 -4.72 -3.22
C ILE A 111 9.82 -3.89 -4.42
N LYS A 112 10.37 -2.69 -4.65
CA LYS A 112 10.02 -1.85 -5.81
C LYS A 112 10.31 -2.59 -7.12
N HIS A 113 11.47 -3.22 -7.24
CA HIS A 113 11.82 -4.02 -8.42
C HIS A 113 10.92 -5.25 -8.60
N LEU A 114 10.63 -5.99 -7.52
CA LEU A 114 9.70 -7.13 -7.57
C LEU A 114 8.31 -6.68 -8.05
N GLY A 115 7.79 -5.60 -7.47
CA GLY A 115 6.52 -5.00 -7.87
C GLY A 115 6.49 -4.66 -9.35
N GLN A 116 7.51 -3.96 -9.86
CA GLN A 116 7.62 -3.63 -11.28
C GLN A 116 7.67 -4.88 -12.18
N ARG A 117 8.45 -5.91 -11.81
CA ARG A 117 8.56 -7.17 -12.56
C ARG A 117 7.22 -7.89 -12.65
N LEU A 118 6.49 -7.99 -11.53
CA LEU A 118 5.18 -8.64 -11.48
C LEU A 118 4.14 -7.84 -12.28
N ILE A 119 4.04 -6.53 -12.06
CA ILE A 119 3.06 -5.65 -12.75
C ILE A 119 3.30 -5.64 -14.26
N SER A 120 4.55 -5.66 -14.72
CA SER A 120 4.90 -5.66 -16.15
C SER A 120 4.80 -7.03 -16.82
N THR A 121 4.47 -8.09 -16.08
CA THR A 121 4.31 -9.43 -16.66
C THR A 121 3.10 -9.44 -17.60
N LYS A 122 3.33 -9.83 -18.86
CA LYS A 122 2.30 -9.88 -19.90
C LYS A 122 1.10 -10.70 -19.45
N GLY A 123 -0.05 -10.05 -19.28
CA GLY A 123 -1.31 -10.67 -18.84
C GLY A 123 -1.83 -10.17 -17.50
N VAL A 124 -0.99 -9.47 -16.74
CA VAL A 124 -1.46 -8.64 -15.64
C VAL A 124 -2.23 -7.45 -16.21
N LYS A 125 -3.50 -7.33 -15.83
CA LYS A 125 -4.42 -6.28 -16.30
C LYS A 125 -4.23 -5.00 -15.49
N HIS A 126 -3.99 -5.15 -14.20
CA HIS A 126 -3.75 -4.06 -13.29
C HIS A 126 -2.81 -4.51 -12.17
N GLY A 127 -1.98 -3.60 -11.68
CA GLY A 127 -1.27 -3.82 -10.43
C GLY A 127 -0.88 -2.52 -9.74
N ASN A 128 -0.86 -2.56 -8.42
CA ASN A 128 -0.60 -1.40 -7.57
C ASN A 128 0.23 -1.83 -6.35
N LEU A 129 1.42 -1.25 -6.23
CA LEU A 129 2.32 -1.44 -5.09
C LEU A 129 2.08 -0.32 -4.07
N ASN A 130 1.65 -0.69 -2.87
CA ASN A 130 1.58 0.20 -1.72
C ASN A 130 2.66 -0.21 -0.73
N LEU A 131 3.64 0.66 -0.50
CA LEU A 131 4.63 0.44 0.54
C LEU A 131 4.09 0.94 1.88
N THR A 132 4.78 0.66 2.98
CA THR A 132 4.49 1.21 4.29
C THR A 132 5.67 0.96 5.20
N THR A 133 5.61 1.54 6.37
CA THR A 133 6.57 1.36 7.45
C THR A 133 6.43 -0.01 8.11
N THR A 134 7.55 -0.55 8.62
CA THR A 134 7.52 -1.72 9.52
C THR A 134 6.97 -1.39 10.91
N GLY A 135 6.68 -0.11 11.19
CA GLY A 135 6.23 0.39 12.48
C GLY A 135 7.37 0.66 13.46
N LYS A 136 8.61 0.31 13.13
CA LYS A 136 9.80 0.65 13.91
C LYS A 136 10.03 2.17 13.85
N GLY A 137 10.24 2.82 14.99
CA GLY A 137 10.57 4.27 15.04
C GLY A 137 9.37 5.23 14.97
N LEU A 138 8.14 4.73 14.96
CA LEU A 138 6.93 5.59 14.98
C LEU A 138 6.48 6.01 16.38
N PHE A 139 7.19 5.57 17.44
CA PHE A 139 6.99 5.98 18.84
C PHE A 139 8.30 5.92 19.62
#